data_AF-A0A9E0B478-F1
#
_entry.id   AF-A0A9E0B478-F1
#
_cell.length_a   1.000
_cell.length_b   1.000
_cell.length_c   1.000
_cell.angle_alpha   90.00
_cell.angle_beta   90.00
_cell.angle_gamma   90.00
#
_symmetry.space_group_name_H-M   'P 1'
#
loop_
_entity.id
_entity.type
_entity.pdbx_description
1 polymer ?
#
loop_
_entity_poly.entity_id
_entity_poly.type
_entity_poly.pdbx_seq_one_letter_code
_entity_poly.pdbx_strand_id
1 'polypeptide(L)' 'LDEKQWGAFKYNETDDALRFTVTPVMTDAFAENLTFNVSPNAAGDGGIIQLSWEKLTLQFDFTNIPEK' A
#
# COMPACT_ATOMS: atom_id res chain seq x y z
N LEU A 1 -5.99 -32.88 3.41
CA LEU A 1 -7.24 -32.12 3.22
C LEU A 1 -6.81 -30.82 2.59
N ASP A 2 -6.96 -30.72 1.26
CA ASP A 2 -6.54 -29.52 0.52
C ASP A 2 -7.50 -28.37 0.87
N GLU A 3 -6.96 -27.37 1.55
CA GLU A 3 -7.71 -26.19 2.00
C GLU A 3 -7.98 -25.28 0.78
N LYS A 4 -9.05 -25.58 0.02
CA LYS A 4 -9.45 -24.83 -1.20
C LYS A 4 -10.34 -23.62 -0.94
N GLN A 5 -10.41 -23.12 0.29
CA GLN A 5 -11.24 -21.97 0.65
C GLN A 5 -10.42 -20.71 0.84
N TRP A 6 -10.90 -19.61 0.26
CA TRP A 6 -10.36 -18.27 0.44
C TRP A 6 -10.61 -17.88 1.90
N GLY A 7 -9.57 -17.95 2.74
CA GLY A 7 -9.65 -17.73 4.19
C GLY A 7 -9.11 -18.87 5.06
N ALA A 8 -8.81 -20.03 4.49
CA ALA A 8 -8.12 -21.12 5.21
C ALA A 8 -6.59 -20.95 5.20
N PHE A 9 -6.07 -20.22 4.21
CA PHE A 9 -4.64 -19.94 4.10
C PHE A 9 -4.17 -19.02 5.23
N LYS A 10 -3.15 -19.47 5.96
CA LYS A 10 -2.44 -18.63 6.92
C LYS A 10 -1.55 -17.64 6.18
N TYR A 11 -1.45 -16.44 6.71
CA TYR A 11 -0.46 -15.48 6.27
C TYR A 11 0.94 -16.03 6.54
N ASN A 12 1.81 -15.98 5.52
CA ASN A 12 3.22 -16.34 5.61
C ASN A 12 4.05 -15.26 4.92
N GLU A 13 4.85 -14.55 5.70
CA GLU A 13 5.68 -13.44 5.23
C GLU A 13 6.74 -13.85 4.21
N THR A 14 7.13 -15.13 4.16
CA THR A 14 8.09 -15.61 3.15
C THR A 14 7.50 -15.63 1.75
N ASP A 15 6.17 -15.56 1.65
CA ASP A 15 5.45 -15.62 0.39
C ASP A 15 5.11 -14.20 -0.12
N ASP A 16 5.51 -13.15 0.60
CA ASP A 16 5.32 -11.75 0.19
C ASP A 16 6.17 -11.43 -1.06
N ALA A 17 5.52 -11.00 -2.15
CA ALA A 17 6.22 -10.57 -3.37
C ALA A 17 7.03 -9.27 -3.17
N LEU A 18 6.57 -8.39 -2.28
CA LEU A 18 7.23 -7.15 -1.91
C LEU A 18 6.82 -6.77 -0.49
N ARG A 19 7.81 -6.45 0.35
CA ARG A 19 7.59 -5.99 1.72
C ARG A 19 8.49 -4.78 2.00
N PHE A 20 7.90 -3.74 2.57
CA PHE A 20 8.61 -2.54 2.99
C PHE A 20 8.01 -2.01 4.28
N THR A 21 8.79 -1.21 5.00
CA THR A 21 8.34 -0.55 6.23
C THR A 21 7.98 0.88 5.90
N VAL A 22 6.83 1.34 6.37
CA VAL A 22 6.36 2.72 6.23
C VAL A 22 5.96 3.26 7.60
N THR A 23 6.26 4.53 7.85
CA THR A 23 5.86 5.21 9.08
C THR A 23 4.41 5.66 8.96
N PRO A 24 3.51 5.19 9.84
CA PRO A 24 2.13 5.66 9.83
C PRO A 24 2.03 7.08 10.37
N VAL A 25 1.16 7.88 9.76
CA VAL A 25 0.86 9.25 10.19
C VAL A 25 -0.58 9.29 10.68
N MET A 26 -0.76 9.72 11.93
CA MET A 26 -2.10 9.98 12.48
C MET A 26 -2.57 11.35 12.04
N THR A 27 -3.85 11.44 11.63
CA THR A 27 -4.46 12.66 11.10
C THR A 27 -5.78 12.95 11.81
N ASP A 28 -6.13 14.24 11.97
CA ASP A 28 -7.44 14.60 12.54
C ASP A 28 -8.61 14.35 11.57
N ALA A 29 -8.33 14.32 10.27
CA ALA A 29 -9.30 13.97 9.23
C ALA A 29 -9.70 12.49 9.34
N PHE A 30 -10.99 12.21 9.19
CA PHE A 30 -11.55 10.86 9.24
C PHE A 30 -11.95 10.38 7.85
N ALA A 31 -11.36 9.26 7.42
CA ALA A 31 -11.69 8.57 6.17
C ALA A 31 -12.47 7.28 6.46
N GLU A 32 -13.79 7.30 6.23
CA GLU A 32 -14.65 6.12 6.45
C GLU A 32 -14.27 4.92 5.58
N ASN A 33 -13.96 5.20 4.30
CA ASN A 33 -13.59 4.18 3.33
C ASN A 33 -12.07 4.12 3.18
N LEU A 34 -11.54 2.90 3.07
CA LEU A 34 -10.15 2.69 2.67
C LEU A 34 -9.92 3.32 1.29
N THR A 35 -9.15 4.40 1.27
CA THR A 35 -8.95 5.23 0.07
C THR A 35 -7.49 5.19 -0.34
N PHE A 36 -7.26 4.94 -1.63
CA PHE A 36 -5.94 5.01 -2.25
C PHE A 36 -5.87 6.21 -3.18
N ASN A 37 -4.90 7.08 -2.95
CA ASN A 37 -4.57 8.18 -3.86
C ASN A 37 -3.19 7.92 -4.46
N VAL A 38 -3.11 8.04 -5.78
CA VAL A 38 -1.84 7.91 -6.51
C VAL A 38 -1.58 9.22 -7.23
N SER A 39 -0.45 9.85 -6.94
CA SER A 39 -0.09 11.14 -7.53
C SER A 39 1.32 11.08 -8.14
N PRO A 40 1.56 11.75 -9.27
CA PRO A 40 2.89 11.82 -9.86
C PRO A 40 3.85 12.58 -8.94
N ASN A 41 5.12 12.20 -8.96
CA ASN A 41 6.18 12.98 -8.32
C ASN A 41 6.56 14.18 -9.21
N ALA A 42 7.33 15.12 -8.67
CA ALA A 42 7.73 16.31 -9.42
C ALA A 42 8.67 16.00 -10.61
N ALA A 43 9.35 14.86 -10.58
CA ALA A 43 10.32 14.45 -11.61
C ALA A 43 9.68 13.73 -12.81
N GLY A 44 8.43 13.26 -12.68
CA GLY A 44 7.69 12.55 -13.73
C GLY A 44 8.16 11.11 -13.97
N ASP A 45 9.08 10.59 -13.16
CA ASP A 45 9.64 9.23 -13.25
C ASP A 45 9.02 8.26 -12.24
N GLY A 46 7.93 8.67 -11.59
CA GLY A 46 7.29 7.91 -10.53
C GLY A 46 6.19 8.69 -9.86
N GLY A 47 5.92 8.34 -8.60
CA GLY A 47 4.85 8.93 -7.85
C GLY A 47 4.83 8.56 -6.38
N ILE A 48 3.75 8.95 -5.75
CA ILE A 48 3.44 8.71 -4.35
C ILE A 48 2.14 7.92 -4.31
N ILE A 49 2.13 6.85 -3.51
CA ILE A 49 0.91 6.15 -3.14
C ILE A 49 0.60 6.52 -1.70
N GLN A 50 -0.60 7.03 -1.49
CA GLN A 50 -1.16 7.33 -0.18
C GLN A 50 -2.37 6.45 0.08
N LEU A 51 -2.37 5.78 1.23
CA LEU A 51 -3.50 5.04 1.77
C LEU A 51 -4.05 5.80 2.97
N SER A 52 -5.35 6.04 3.00
CA SER A 52 -6.02 6.67 4.14
C SER A 52 -7.20 5.80 4.62
N TRP A 53 -7.27 5.56 5.92
CA TRP A 53 -8.37 4.84 6.57
C TRP A 53 -8.52 5.27 8.03
N GLU A 54 -9.74 5.55 8.46
CA GLU A 54 -10.04 6.20 9.73
C GLU A 54 -9.19 7.47 9.91
N LYS A 55 -8.36 7.53 10.96
CA LYS A 55 -7.42 8.62 11.25
C LYS A 55 -5.98 8.27 10.89
N LEU A 56 -5.78 7.22 10.09
CA LEU A 56 -4.49 6.70 9.69
C LEU A 56 -4.21 7.06 8.24
N THR A 57 -3.00 7.54 7.98
CA THR A 57 -2.47 7.69 6.63
C THR A 57 -1.12 7.00 6.51
N LEU A 58 -0.95 6.19 5.47
CA LEU A 58 0.32 5.60 5.06
C LEU A 58 0.73 6.21 3.72
N GLN A 59 2.00 6.57 3.56
CA GLN A 59 2.50 7.16 2.33
C GLN A 59 3.88 6.60 1.99
N PHE A 60 4.07 6.22 0.73
CA PHE A 60 5.37 5.77 0.22
C PHE A 60 5.52 6.14 -1.25
N ASP A 61 6.78 6.33 -1.66
CA ASP A 61 7.14 6.71 -3.02
C ASP A 61 7.37 5.45 -3.88
N PHE A 62 7.13 5.58 -5.18
CA PHE A 62 7.49 4.58 -6.18
C PHE A 62 8.15 5.25 -7.38
N THR A 63 8.98 4.48 -8.08
CA THR A 63 9.56 4.87 -9.36
C THR A 63 9.09 3.92 -10.45
N ASN A 64 8.85 4.47 -11.64
CA ASN A 64 8.53 3.67 -12.81
C ASN A 64 9.80 2.99 -13.29
N ILE A 65 9.68 1.69 -13.58
CA ILE A 65 10.74 0.99 -14.29
C ILE A 65 10.60 1.36 -15.78
N PRO A 66 11.64 1.89 -16.45
CA PRO A 66 11.57 2.18 -17.87
C PRO A 66 11.13 0.95 -18.66
N GLU A 67 10.23 1.12 -19.63
CA GLU A 67 9.92 0.06 -20.59
C GLU A 67 11.22 -0.37 -21.31
N LYS A 68 11.44 -1.69 -21.39
CA LYS A 68 12.59 -2.28 -22.07
C LYS A 68 12.57 -2.07 -23.57
#